data_AF-A0A2V4EVX7-F1
#
_entry.id   AF-A0A2V4EVX7-F1
#
_cell.length_a   1.000
_cell.length_b   1.000
_cell.length_c   1.000
_cell.angle_alpha   90.00
_cell.angle_beta   90.00
_cell.angle_gamma   90.00
#
_symmetry.space_group_name_H-M   'P 1'
#
loop_
_entity.id
_entity.type
_entity.pdbx_description
1 polymer ?
#
loop_
_entity_poly.entity_id
_entity_poly.type
_entity_poly.pdbx_seq_one_letter_code
_entity_poly.pdbx_strand_id
1 'polypeptide(L)'
;MNRELINYLHSVYPELPIDISYIKGYLDDEINKIERLYDIKIRGQLYHFLSCMGRCSGGFFGDDPLMFYRPNNTVRSHVFFQYSFCEDLCALQQWELVKQKPFAFSFESETQYFFLLTDSDNPNLVYHYDENEETIKQTNKTFYEYLRHSVNTDTRHYIQNMTFDYSGELINI
;
A
#
# COMPACT_ATOMS: atom_id res chain seq x y z
N MET A 1 -13.09 2.73 13.18
CA MET A 1 -11.64 2.46 13.38
C MET A 1 -11.44 0.97 13.68
N ASN A 2 -10.73 0.26 12.81
CA ASN A 2 -10.52 -1.19 12.92
C ASN A 2 -9.39 -1.50 13.92
N ARG A 3 -9.76 -1.85 15.16
CA ARG A 3 -8.78 -2.16 16.23
C ARG A 3 -8.03 -3.47 16.01
N GLU A 4 -8.60 -4.40 15.24
CA GLU A 4 -7.96 -5.71 14.99
C GLU A 4 -6.70 -5.55 14.16
N LEU A 5 -6.76 -4.74 13.08
CA LEU A 5 -5.59 -4.46 12.25
C LEU A 5 -4.48 -3.76 13.05
N ILE A 6 -4.84 -2.73 13.83
CA ILE A 6 -3.90 -1.99 14.66
C ILE A 6 -3.18 -2.93 15.64
N ASN A 7 -3.94 -3.76 16.36
CA ASN A 7 -3.36 -4.72 17.30
C ASN A 7 -2.50 -5.78 16.60
N TYR A 8 -2.92 -6.25 15.42
CA TYR A 8 -2.18 -7.22 14.63
C TYR A 8 -0.81 -6.67 14.19
N LEU A 9 -0.78 -5.45 13.66
CA LEU A 9 0.47 -4.79 13.27
C LEU A 9 1.35 -4.49 14.48
N HIS A 10 0.78 -3.94 15.56
CA HIS A 10 1.55 -3.58 16.75
C HIS A 10 2.14 -4.80 17.47
N SER A 11 1.46 -5.96 17.41
CA SER A 11 1.93 -7.20 18.06
C SER A 11 3.32 -7.67 17.61
N VAL A 12 3.79 -7.29 16.41
CA VAL A 12 5.12 -7.68 15.92
C VAL A 12 6.23 -6.87 16.57
N TYR A 13 5.92 -5.64 16.98
CA TYR A 13 6.87 -4.75 17.61
C TYR A 13 6.15 -3.84 18.63
N PRO A 14 5.80 -4.39 19.81
CA PRO A 14 4.99 -3.69 20.81
C PRO A 14 5.63 -2.43 21.39
N GLU A 15 6.97 -2.32 21.31
CA GLU A 15 7.70 -1.15 21.75
C GLU A 15 7.65 0.01 20.75
N LEU A 16 7.08 -0.20 19.56
CA LEU A 16 6.89 0.85 18.56
C LEU A 16 5.99 1.96 19.13
N PRO A 17 6.47 3.21 19.24
CA PRO A 17 5.61 4.32 19.58
C PRO A 17 4.61 4.54 18.44
N ILE A 18 3.32 4.45 18.74
CA ILE A 18 2.23 4.81 17.84
C ILE A 18 1.28 5.77 18.55
N ASP A 19 0.65 6.66 17.79
CA ASP A 19 -0.42 7.52 18.28
C ASP A 19 -1.70 7.29 17.48
N ILE A 20 -2.63 6.57 18.11
CA ILE A 20 -3.93 6.24 17.52
C ILE A 20 -4.78 7.48 17.21
N SER A 21 -4.50 8.64 17.81
CA SER A 21 -5.23 9.89 17.54
C SER A 21 -4.86 10.49 16.19
N TYR A 22 -3.69 10.13 15.64
CA TYR A 22 -3.25 10.53 14.31
C TYR A 22 -3.71 9.58 13.21
N ILE A 23 -4.14 8.36 13.55
CA ILE A 23 -4.62 7.38 12.57
C ILE A 23 -5.85 7.92 11.84
N LYS A 24 -5.76 8.01 10.52
CA LYS A 24 -6.81 8.53 9.64
C LYS A 24 -6.96 7.64 8.42
N GLY A 25 -8.19 7.23 8.15
CA GLY A 25 -8.56 6.49 6.94
C GLY A 25 -9.54 7.25 6.08
N TYR A 26 -9.84 6.68 4.91
CA TYR A 26 -10.83 7.19 3.97
C TYR A 26 -12.25 6.78 4.37
N LEU A 27 -13.23 7.64 4.07
CA LEU A 27 -14.65 7.30 4.15
C LEU A 27 -15.07 6.43 2.96
N ASP A 28 -16.21 5.75 3.06
CA ASP A 28 -16.68 4.86 1.98
C ASP A 28 -16.92 5.61 0.66
N ASP A 29 -17.45 6.84 0.70
CA ASP A 29 -17.65 7.66 -0.50
C ASP A 29 -16.32 8.09 -1.14
N GLU A 30 -15.29 8.30 -0.32
CA GLU A 30 -13.93 8.59 -0.76
C GLU A 30 -13.27 7.35 -1.38
N ILE A 31 -13.44 6.18 -0.77
CA ILE A 31 -12.97 4.90 -1.32
C ILE A 31 -13.60 4.64 -2.69
N ASN A 32 -14.90 4.88 -2.86
CA ASN A 32 -15.57 4.78 -4.15
C ASN A 32 -14.97 5.75 -5.21
N LYS A 33 -14.51 6.94 -4.79
CA LYS A 33 -13.80 7.86 -5.70
C LYS A 33 -12.41 7.34 -6.06
N ILE A 34 -11.68 6.75 -5.11
CA ILE A 34 -10.38 6.10 -5.35
C ILE A 34 -10.56 4.96 -6.37
N GLU A 35 -11.54 4.06 -6.18
CA GLU A 35 -11.81 2.97 -7.13
C GLU A 35 -11.97 3.47 -8.57
N ARG A 36 -12.74 4.55 -8.76
CA ARG A 36 -12.98 5.15 -10.08
C ARG A 36 -11.75 5.84 -10.64
N LEU A 37 -10.99 6.55 -9.81
CA LEU A 37 -9.82 7.32 -10.25
C LEU A 37 -8.69 6.40 -10.71
N TYR A 38 -8.46 5.30 -10.00
CA TYR A 38 -7.39 4.34 -10.29
C TYR A 38 -7.84 3.16 -11.16
N ASP A 39 -9.14 3.06 -11.46
CA ASP A 39 -9.77 1.93 -12.15
C ASP A 39 -9.47 0.57 -11.47
N ILE A 40 -9.63 0.50 -10.14
CA ILE A 40 -9.38 -0.69 -9.31
C ILE A 40 -10.62 -1.12 -8.53
N LYS A 41 -10.56 -2.28 -7.85
CA LYS A 41 -11.60 -2.73 -6.91
C LYS A 41 -11.08 -2.83 -5.48
N ILE A 42 -11.49 -1.92 -4.61
CA ILE A 42 -11.03 -1.87 -3.22
C ILE A 42 -11.91 -2.77 -2.36
N ARG A 43 -11.36 -3.92 -1.97
CA ARG A 43 -12.03 -4.93 -1.12
C ARG A 43 -11.03 -5.64 -0.21
N GLY A 44 -11.55 -6.45 0.71
CA GLY A 44 -10.73 -7.27 1.60
C GLY A 44 -9.77 -6.45 2.46
N GLN A 45 -8.52 -6.89 2.55
CA GLN A 45 -7.51 -6.28 3.41
C GLN A 45 -7.15 -4.86 2.96
N LEU A 46 -7.16 -4.57 1.66
CA LEU A 46 -6.92 -3.22 1.13
C LEU A 46 -8.02 -2.25 1.58
N TYR A 47 -9.29 -2.64 1.49
CA TYR A 47 -10.42 -1.83 1.98
C TYR A 47 -10.28 -1.53 3.47
N HIS A 48 -10.03 -2.54 4.29
CA HIS A 48 -9.86 -2.36 5.73
C HIS A 48 -8.68 -1.45 6.07
N PHE A 49 -7.57 -1.57 5.35
CA PHE A 49 -6.40 -0.72 5.54
C PHE A 49 -6.71 0.73 5.17
N LEU A 50 -7.24 0.98 3.96
CA LEU A 50 -7.55 2.33 3.49
C LEU A 50 -8.58 3.01 4.40
N SER A 51 -9.60 2.28 4.84
CA SER A 51 -10.63 2.78 5.77
C SER A 51 -10.09 3.05 7.17
N CYS A 52 -9.04 2.34 7.60
CA CYS A 52 -8.50 2.48 8.95
C CYS A 52 -7.40 3.55 9.01
N MET A 53 -6.45 3.51 8.08
CA MET A 53 -5.20 4.26 8.16
C MET A 53 -4.66 4.76 6.81
N GLY A 54 -5.43 4.65 5.72
CA GLY A 54 -4.94 4.97 4.38
C GLY A 54 -4.49 6.42 4.15
N ARG A 55 -4.86 7.36 5.05
CA ARG A 55 -4.41 8.76 5.00
C ARG A 55 -3.24 9.01 5.96
N CYS A 56 -3.26 8.40 7.13
CA CYS A 56 -2.20 8.49 8.13
C CYS A 56 -2.21 7.27 9.03
N SER A 57 -1.02 6.72 9.29
CA SER A 57 -0.85 5.48 10.06
C SER A 57 -0.59 5.68 11.54
N GLY A 58 -0.45 6.92 12.01
CA GLY A 58 -0.14 7.21 13.42
C GLY A 58 1.20 6.64 13.86
N GLY A 59 2.18 6.55 12.95
CA GLY A 59 3.53 6.08 13.23
C GLY A 59 3.81 4.60 12.93
N PHE A 60 2.87 3.83 12.36
CA PHE A 60 3.18 2.46 11.90
C PHE A 60 4.16 2.42 10.74
N PHE A 61 4.07 3.40 9.84
CA PHE A 61 4.85 3.48 8.61
C PHE A 61 5.37 4.90 8.41
N GLY A 62 6.60 5.00 7.90
CA GLY A 62 7.16 6.27 7.42
C GLY A 62 6.69 6.60 6.00
N ASP A 63 7.49 7.41 5.30
CA ASP A 63 7.30 7.74 3.89
C ASP A 63 7.83 6.67 2.92
N ASP A 64 8.58 5.68 3.42
CA ASP A 64 9.10 4.55 2.67
C ASP A 64 8.89 3.23 3.45
N PRO A 65 8.56 2.10 2.80
CA PRO A 65 8.41 1.90 1.34
C PRO A 65 6.98 2.11 0.80
N LEU A 66 6.00 2.31 1.69
CA LEU A 66 4.61 2.45 1.30
C LEU A 66 4.34 3.76 0.56
N MET A 67 3.78 3.63 -0.64
CA MET A 67 3.54 4.77 -1.53
C MET A 67 2.43 5.72 -1.04
N PHE A 68 1.64 5.30 -0.04
CA PHE A 68 0.51 6.04 0.51
C PHE A 68 0.89 7.32 1.25
N TYR A 69 2.08 7.37 1.87
CA TYR A 69 2.46 8.48 2.77
C TYR A 69 3.64 9.30 2.25
N ARG A 70 4.03 9.10 0.99
CA ARG A 70 5.17 9.80 0.36
C ARG A 70 4.85 11.31 0.23
N PRO A 71 5.58 12.22 0.90
CA PRO A 71 5.26 13.65 0.93
C PRO A 71 5.26 14.32 -0.44
N ASN A 72 6.12 13.86 -1.34
CA ASN A 72 6.27 14.40 -2.69
C ASN A 72 5.30 13.76 -3.70
N ASN A 73 4.46 12.81 -3.27
CA ASN A 73 3.56 12.09 -4.14
C ASN A 73 2.18 12.75 -4.15
N THR A 74 1.98 13.66 -5.09
CA THR A 74 0.65 14.20 -5.38
C THR A 74 -0.28 13.09 -5.88
N VAL A 75 -1.60 13.30 -5.74
CA VAL A 75 -2.62 12.41 -6.32
C VAL A 75 -2.34 12.14 -7.81
N ARG A 76 -1.99 13.19 -8.56
CA ARG A 76 -1.67 13.08 -9.99
C ARG A 76 -0.45 12.21 -10.25
N SER A 77 0.64 12.41 -9.51
CA SER A 77 1.85 11.60 -9.69
C SER A 77 1.62 10.15 -9.30
N HIS A 78 0.80 9.88 -8.27
CA HIS A 78 0.45 8.52 -7.89
C HIS A 78 -0.41 7.84 -8.97
N VAL A 79 -1.40 8.52 -9.54
CA VAL A 79 -2.20 7.98 -10.65
C VAL A 79 -1.32 7.71 -11.87
N PHE A 80 -0.45 8.65 -12.22
CA PHE A 80 0.49 8.49 -13.33
C PHE A 80 1.43 7.29 -13.11
N PHE A 81 1.93 7.11 -11.89
CA PHE A 81 2.73 5.95 -11.53
C PHE A 81 1.98 4.63 -11.73
N GLN A 82 0.72 4.53 -11.27
CA GLN A 82 -0.08 3.30 -11.46
C GLN A 82 -0.31 3.00 -12.95
N TYR A 83 -0.52 4.05 -13.76
CA TYR A 83 -0.63 3.90 -15.21
C TYR A 83 0.68 3.39 -15.83
N SER A 84 1.82 4.02 -15.52
CA SER A 84 3.14 3.58 -15.99
C SER A 84 3.45 2.14 -15.59
N PHE A 85 3.17 1.78 -14.34
CA PHE A 85 3.34 0.41 -13.87
C PHE A 85 2.50 -0.60 -14.68
N CYS A 86 1.27 -0.26 -15.07
CA CYS A 86 0.48 -1.11 -15.95
C CYS A 86 1.09 -1.24 -17.36
N GLU A 87 1.67 -0.16 -17.90
CA GLU A 87 2.38 -0.21 -19.19
C GLU A 87 3.61 -1.11 -19.13
N ASP A 88 4.35 -1.11 -18.02
CA ASP A 88 5.48 -2.02 -17.82
C ASP A 88 5.03 -3.49 -17.82
N LEU A 89 3.93 -3.80 -17.11
CA LEU A 89 3.33 -5.14 -17.14
C LEU A 89 2.86 -5.54 -18.55
N CYS A 90 2.30 -4.60 -19.31
CA CYS A 90 1.93 -4.81 -20.71
C CYS A 90 3.16 -5.10 -21.60
N ALA A 91 4.25 -4.37 -21.43
CA ALA A 91 5.51 -4.59 -22.16
C ALA A 91 6.08 -5.99 -21.92
N LEU A 92 5.90 -6.52 -20.69
CA LEU A 92 6.24 -7.90 -20.31
C LEU A 92 5.20 -8.94 -20.72
N GLN A 93 4.20 -8.55 -21.51
CA GLN A 93 3.11 -9.40 -22.00
C GLN A 93 2.23 -10.01 -20.89
N GLN A 94 2.14 -9.35 -19.73
CA GLN A 94 1.40 -9.81 -18.55
C GLN A 94 -0.09 -9.40 -18.60
N TRP A 95 -0.70 -9.55 -19.76
CA TRP A 95 -2.06 -9.05 -20.06
C TRP A 95 -3.12 -9.61 -19.09
N GLU A 96 -2.97 -10.86 -18.65
CA GLU A 96 -3.90 -11.48 -17.69
C GLU A 96 -3.78 -10.90 -16.28
N LEU A 97 -2.61 -10.40 -15.90
CA LEU A 97 -2.44 -9.68 -14.63
C LEU A 97 -3.04 -8.29 -14.73
N VAL A 98 -2.81 -7.58 -15.84
CA VAL A 98 -3.35 -6.23 -16.08
C VAL A 98 -4.89 -6.23 -16.07
N LYS A 99 -5.54 -7.25 -16.67
CA LYS A 99 -7.00 -7.43 -16.60
C LYS A 99 -7.54 -7.55 -15.18
N GLN A 100 -6.72 -8.00 -14.23
CA GLN A 100 -7.10 -8.15 -12.83
C GLN A 100 -6.85 -6.88 -12.00
N LYS A 101 -6.68 -5.73 -12.66
CA LYS A 101 -6.60 -4.39 -12.05
C LYS A 101 -5.49 -4.32 -11.00
N PRO A 102 -4.21 -4.39 -11.43
CA PRO A 102 -3.09 -4.36 -10.52
C PRO A 102 -2.99 -2.99 -9.82
N PHE A 103 -2.61 -3.00 -8.55
CA PHE A 103 -2.39 -1.78 -7.76
C PHE A 103 -1.11 -1.91 -6.96
N ALA A 104 -0.08 -1.17 -7.38
CA ALA A 104 1.20 -1.11 -6.70
C ALA A 104 1.10 -0.24 -5.44
N PHE A 105 1.50 -0.79 -4.30
CA PHE A 105 1.36 -0.10 -3.01
C PHE A 105 2.72 0.14 -2.31
N SER A 106 3.78 -0.52 -2.78
CA SER A 106 5.12 -0.37 -2.25
C SER A 106 6.16 -0.41 -3.36
N PHE A 107 7.19 0.42 -3.20
CA PHE A 107 8.32 0.51 -4.13
C PHE A 107 9.61 0.57 -3.33
N GLU A 108 10.36 -0.52 -3.34
CA GLU A 108 11.56 -0.75 -2.55
C GLU A 108 12.80 -0.79 -3.44
N SER A 109 13.94 -0.35 -2.89
CA SER A 109 15.26 -0.48 -3.54
C SER A 109 15.30 -0.03 -5.01
N GLU A 110 14.51 1.01 -5.34
CA GLU A 110 14.39 1.64 -6.65
C GLU A 110 13.93 0.74 -7.81
N THR A 111 13.68 -0.55 -7.60
CA THR A 111 13.45 -1.53 -8.68
C THR A 111 12.49 -2.65 -8.29
N GLN A 112 12.01 -2.66 -7.04
CA GLN A 112 11.22 -3.75 -6.48
C GLN A 112 9.81 -3.25 -6.18
N TYR A 113 8.82 -3.74 -6.94
CA TYR A 113 7.44 -3.30 -6.85
C TYR A 113 6.59 -4.38 -6.18
N PHE A 114 5.81 -3.99 -5.17
CA PHE A 114 4.83 -4.88 -4.56
C PHE A 114 3.42 -4.38 -4.85
N PHE A 115 2.56 -5.29 -5.32
CA PHE A 115 1.24 -4.95 -5.82
C PHE A 115 0.19 -6.01 -5.51
N LEU A 116 -1.08 -5.61 -5.60
CA LEU A 116 -2.25 -6.48 -5.47
C LEU A 116 -2.97 -6.59 -6.81
N LEU A 117 -3.57 -7.73 -7.09
CA LEU A 117 -4.53 -7.90 -8.20
C LEU A 117 -5.94 -7.68 -7.67
N THR A 118 -6.43 -6.45 -7.75
CA THR A 118 -7.63 -6.01 -7.01
C THR A 118 -8.93 -6.67 -7.51
N ASP A 119 -8.95 -7.14 -8.76
CA ASP A 119 -10.08 -7.84 -9.38
C ASP A 119 -9.85 -9.36 -9.57
N SER A 120 -8.91 -9.94 -8.81
CA SER A 120 -8.64 -11.39 -8.82
C SER A 120 -9.54 -12.18 -7.85
N ASP A 121 -9.49 -13.52 -7.88
CA ASP A 121 -10.17 -14.35 -6.87
C ASP A 121 -9.55 -14.21 -5.46
N ASN A 122 -8.29 -13.78 -5.37
CA ASN A 122 -7.59 -13.53 -4.11
C ASN A 122 -6.96 -12.13 -4.08
N PRO A 123 -7.76 -11.07 -3.85
CA PRO A 123 -7.30 -9.69 -3.88
C PRO A 123 -6.37 -9.31 -2.72
N ASN A 124 -6.16 -10.23 -1.77
CA ASN A 124 -5.26 -10.01 -0.64
C ASN A 124 -3.83 -10.51 -0.92
N LEU A 125 -3.61 -11.31 -1.97
CA LEU A 125 -2.30 -11.87 -2.28
C LEU A 125 -1.36 -10.80 -2.84
N VAL A 126 -0.16 -10.71 -2.26
CA VAL A 126 0.88 -9.80 -2.71
C VAL A 126 1.72 -10.45 -3.81
N TYR A 127 1.90 -9.69 -4.88
CA TYR A 127 2.79 -10.00 -6.00
C TYR A 127 4.02 -9.11 -5.91
N HIS A 128 5.15 -9.63 -6.41
CA HIS A 128 6.41 -8.91 -6.51
C HIS A 128 6.83 -8.86 -7.98
N TYR A 129 7.06 -7.66 -8.48
CA TYR A 129 7.72 -7.39 -9.74
C TYR A 129 9.13 -6.87 -9.48
N ASP A 130 10.13 -7.57 -10.02
CA ASP A 130 11.53 -7.18 -10.02
C ASP A 130 11.86 -6.60 -11.39
N GLU A 131 12.08 -5.29 -11.46
CA GLU A 131 12.37 -4.57 -12.70
C GLU A 131 13.74 -4.95 -13.27
N ASN A 132 14.73 -5.29 -12.43
CA ASN A 132 16.07 -5.66 -12.92
C ASN A 132 16.06 -6.97 -13.70
N GLU A 133 15.30 -7.94 -13.20
CA GLU A 133 15.19 -9.28 -13.78
C GLU A 133 13.99 -9.40 -14.73
N GLU A 134 13.14 -8.36 -14.80
CA GLU A 134 11.87 -8.36 -15.53
C GLU A 134 10.95 -9.54 -15.15
N THR A 135 10.99 -9.96 -13.87
CA THR A 135 10.23 -11.14 -13.40
C THR A 135 9.12 -10.78 -12.43
N ILE A 136 8.01 -11.52 -12.52
CA ILE A 136 6.87 -11.41 -11.61
C ILE A 136 6.67 -12.74 -10.89
N LYS A 137 6.49 -12.67 -9.57
CA LYS A 137 6.18 -13.84 -8.74
C LYS A 137 5.13 -13.54 -7.68
N GLN A 138 4.38 -14.57 -7.30
CA GLN A 138 3.56 -14.53 -6.10
C GLN A 138 4.45 -14.66 -4.87
N THR A 139 4.22 -13.83 -3.86
CA THR A 139 5.06 -13.82 -2.64
C THR A 139 4.61 -14.84 -1.59
N ASN A 140 3.45 -15.48 -1.79
CA ASN A 140 2.74 -16.30 -0.81
C ASN A 140 2.39 -15.56 0.50
N LYS A 141 2.43 -14.22 0.50
CA LYS A 141 2.02 -13.38 1.63
C LYS A 141 0.73 -12.64 1.28
N THR A 142 -0.13 -12.48 2.27
CA THR A 142 -1.24 -11.55 2.23
C THR A 142 -0.74 -10.11 2.43
N PHE A 143 -1.56 -9.13 2.06
CA PHE A 143 -1.27 -7.71 2.24
C PHE A 143 -0.95 -7.39 3.71
N TYR A 144 -1.70 -7.94 4.67
CA TYR A 144 -1.43 -7.77 6.10
C TYR A 144 -0.12 -8.41 6.55
N GLU A 145 0.25 -9.59 6.02
CA GLU A 145 1.54 -10.20 6.34
C GLU A 145 2.71 -9.40 5.78
N TYR A 146 2.53 -8.77 4.61
CA TYR A 146 3.48 -7.80 4.08
C TYR A 146 3.59 -6.57 4.99
N LEU A 147 2.47 -5.93 5.34
CA LEU A 147 2.46 -4.75 6.22
C LEU A 147 3.11 -5.06 7.59
N ARG A 148 2.78 -6.21 8.17
CA ARG A 148 3.38 -6.65 9.44
C ARG A 148 4.88 -6.92 9.31
N HIS A 149 5.33 -7.41 8.16
CA HIS A 149 6.75 -7.56 7.88
C HIS A 149 7.45 -6.19 7.83
N SER A 150 6.89 -5.24 7.08
CA SER A 150 7.41 -3.88 6.96
C SER A 150 7.49 -3.14 8.30
N VAL A 151 6.51 -3.32 9.20
CA VAL A 151 6.60 -2.78 10.58
C VAL A 151 7.81 -3.36 11.34
N ASN A 152 8.05 -4.66 11.20
CA ASN A 152 9.11 -5.36 11.93
C ASN A 152 10.51 -5.10 11.35
N THR A 153 10.61 -4.83 10.05
CA THR A 153 11.86 -4.55 9.37
C THR A 153 12.08 -3.06 9.24
N ASP A 154 11.27 -2.35 8.48
CA ASP A 154 11.59 -1.01 8.01
C ASP A 154 11.38 -0.01 9.14
N THR A 155 10.16 0.07 9.66
CA THR A 155 9.79 1.01 10.72
C THR A 155 10.68 0.86 11.94
N ARG A 156 11.01 -0.38 12.33
CA ARG A 156 11.87 -0.68 13.48
C ARG A 156 13.28 -0.08 13.36
N HIS A 157 13.86 0.00 12.16
CA HIS A 157 15.22 0.51 11.97
C HIS A 157 15.27 2.05 11.83
N TYR A 158 14.15 2.72 11.57
CA TYR A 158 14.10 4.17 11.29
C TYR A 158 13.33 5.03 12.33
N ILE A 159 12.97 4.45 13.48
CA ILE A 159 12.15 5.08 14.55
C ILE A 159 12.61 6.48 14.97
N GLN A 160 13.92 6.73 15.00
CA GLN A 160 14.47 7.97 15.59
C GLN A 160 14.04 9.24 14.83
N ASN A 161 13.56 9.12 13.59
CA ASN A 161 13.14 10.24 12.76
C ASN A 161 11.64 10.19 12.37
N MET A 162 10.86 9.25 12.91
CA MET A 162 9.45 9.12 12.53
C MET A 162 8.57 10.11 13.27
N THR A 163 7.82 10.92 12.51
CA THR A 163 6.71 11.70 13.05
C THR A 163 5.41 10.89 12.94
N PHE A 164 4.46 11.13 13.85
CA PHE A 164 3.17 10.42 13.83
C PHE A 164 2.26 10.90 12.69
N ASP A 165 2.55 12.05 12.09
CA ASP A 165 1.71 12.78 11.16
C ASP A 165 2.08 12.61 9.68
N TYR A 166 2.92 11.63 9.34
CA TYR A 166 3.11 11.23 7.95
C TYR A 166 1.75 10.90 7.32
N SER A 167 1.37 11.72 6.35
CA SER A 167 0.09 11.64 5.68
C SER A 167 0.22 11.81 4.18
N GLY A 168 -0.66 11.13 3.43
CA GLY A 168 -0.75 11.30 1.99
C GLY A 168 -2.17 11.10 1.49
N GLU A 169 -2.37 11.46 0.22
CA GLU A 169 -3.67 11.58 -0.42
C GLU A 169 -3.72 10.77 -1.71
N LEU A 170 -4.71 9.91 -1.84
CA LEU A 170 -5.02 9.18 -3.08
C LEU A 170 -6.09 9.87 -3.92
N ILE A 171 -6.79 10.88 -3.38
CA ILE A 171 -7.79 11.67 -4.11
C ILE A 171 -7.68 13.15 -3.73
N ASN A 172 -8.11 14.03 -4.64
CA ASN A 172 -8.35 15.43 -4.27
C ASN A 172 -9.76 15.52 -3.65
N ILE A 173 -9.86 16.10 -2.46
CA ILE A 173 -11.11 16.31 -1.72
C ILE A 173 -11.69 17.69 -2.05
#